data_AF-A0A931UZZ4-F1
#
_entry.id   AF-A0A931UZZ4-F1
#
_cell.length_a   1.000
_cell.length_b   1.000
_cell.length_c   1.000
_cell.angle_alpha   90.00
_cell.angle_beta   90.00
_cell.angle_gamma   90.00
#
_symmetry.space_group_name_H-M   'P 1'
#
loop_
_entity.id
_entity.type
_entity.pdbx_description
1 polymer ?
#
loop_
_entity_poly.entity_id
_entity_poly.type
_entity_poly.pdbx_seq_one_letter_code
_entity_poly.pdbx_strand_id
1 'polypeptide(L)'
;MDAPDPLLALEHDHVHLSRLVAELRQMMTDVAHNDPRSDLQEEVCSTLAALRDDLFAHFAREEEALFPYLGEAFPELRPTIERLEGAHDRICGGISRILVIAEKGDAALREQRALAAQLFARFDAEYGEHARHESDFLRNLGPHLDRDRREHVRQILATF
;
A
#
# COMPACT_ATOMS: atom_id res chain seq x y z
N MET A 1 16.82 -23.85 11.35
CA MET A 1 16.82 -22.53 10.67
C MET A 1 15.87 -21.67 11.46
N ASP A 2 16.35 -20.56 12.01
CA ASP A 2 15.44 -19.60 12.66
C ASP A 2 14.47 -19.05 11.61
N ALA A 3 13.21 -18.91 11.99
CA ALA A 3 12.19 -18.32 11.13
C ALA A 3 12.55 -16.84 10.84
N PRO A 4 12.27 -16.33 9.62
CA PRO A 4 12.55 -14.94 9.29
C PRO A 4 11.92 -13.96 10.31
N ASP A 5 12.57 -12.81 10.51
CA ASP A 5 12.07 -11.75 11.39
C ASP A 5 10.72 -11.26 10.83
N PRO A 6 9.64 -11.23 11.63
CA PRO A 6 8.34 -10.81 11.12
C PRO A 6 8.33 -9.35 10.63
N LEU A 7 9.18 -8.47 11.15
CA LEU A 7 9.29 -7.10 10.64
C LEU A 7 9.93 -7.05 9.25
N LEU A 8 10.90 -7.96 8.99
CA LEU A 8 11.53 -8.07 7.67
C LEU A 8 10.55 -8.59 6.62
N ALA A 9 9.58 -9.43 7.01
CA ALA A 9 8.52 -9.88 6.11
C ALA A 9 7.64 -8.71 5.64
N LEU A 10 7.29 -7.79 6.54
CA LEU A 10 6.55 -6.57 6.18
C LEU A 10 7.38 -5.66 5.25
N GLU A 11 8.68 -5.49 5.54
CA GLU A 11 9.59 -4.75 4.64
C GLU A 11 9.66 -5.37 3.23
N HIS A 12 9.64 -6.69 3.11
CA HIS A 12 9.61 -7.37 1.81
C HIS A 12 8.33 -7.08 1.03
N ASP A 13 7.18 -6.99 1.71
CA ASP A 13 5.91 -6.64 1.07
C ASP A 13 5.94 -5.22 0.49
N HIS A 14 6.53 -4.25 1.21
CA HIS A 14 6.74 -2.90 0.68
C HIS A 14 7.61 -2.87 -0.59
N VAL A 15 8.60 -3.76 -0.71
CA VAL A 15 9.43 -3.85 -1.93
C VAL A 15 8.57 -4.29 -3.12
N HIS A 16 7.68 -5.26 -2.93
CA HIS A 16 6.75 -5.71 -3.97
C HIS A 16 5.76 -4.62 -4.34
N LEU A 17 5.07 -4.03 -3.36
CA LEU A 17 4.12 -2.93 -3.57
C LEU A 17 4.75 -1.73 -4.29
N SER A 18 5.99 -1.37 -3.92
CA SER A 18 6.70 -0.25 -4.54
C SER A 18 7.05 -0.51 -6.01
N ARG A 19 7.23 -1.77 -6.42
CA ARG A 19 7.42 -2.14 -7.83
C ARG A 19 6.12 -1.94 -8.61
N LEU A 20 5.00 -2.44 -8.09
CA LEU A 20 3.69 -2.25 -8.72
C LEU A 20 3.32 -0.77 -8.86
N VAL A 21 3.60 0.05 -7.83
CA VAL A 21 3.41 1.51 -7.90
C VAL A 21 4.29 2.14 -8.97
N ALA A 22 5.55 1.69 -9.12
CA ALA A 22 6.45 2.20 -10.16
C ALA A 22 5.99 1.81 -11.58
N GLU A 23 5.51 0.58 -11.77
CA GLU A 23 4.92 0.13 -13.03
C GLU A 23 3.68 0.96 -13.37
N LEU A 24 2.77 1.15 -12.41
CA LEU A 24 1.59 1.99 -12.57
C LEU A 24 1.95 3.45 -12.89
N ARG A 25 3.02 4.00 -12.29
CA ARG A 25 3.51 5.35 -12.60
C ARG A 25 3.88 5.51 -14.07
N GLN A 26 4.52 4.51 -14.66
CA GLN A 26 4.87 4.52 -16.07
C GLN A 26 3.60 4.50 -16.94
N MET A 27 2.68 3.59 -16.66
CA MET A 27 1.41 3.50 -17.41
C MET A 27 0.56 4.76 -17.30
N MET A 28 0.45 5.35 -16.10
CA MET A 28 -0.33 6.57 -15.87
C MET A 28 0.31 7.80 -16.53
N THR A 29 1.64 7.80 -16.68
CA THR A 29 2.35 8.80 -17.48
C THR A 29 1.98 8.67 -18.96
N ASP A 30 1.89 7.44 -19.48
CA ASP A 30 1.48 7.18 -20.85
C ASP A 30 0.03 7.57 -21.10
N VAL A 31 -0.89 7.25 -20.18
CA VAL A 31 -2.30 7.70 -20.22
C VAL A 31 -2.42 9.23 -20.25
N ALA A 32 -1.52 9.94 -19.58
CA ALA A 32 -1.57 11.41 -19.48
C ALA A 32 -1.07 12.12 -20.75
N HIS A 33 -0.11 11.53 -21.48
CA HIS A 33 0.62 12.22 -22.56
C HIS A 33 0.39 11.64 -23.95
N ASN A 34 -0.07 10.40 -24.06
CA ASN A 34 -0.25 9.70 -25.33
C ASN A 34 -1.71 9.31 -25.53
N ASP A 35 -2.11 9.12 -26.79
CA ASP A 35 -3.34 8.36 -27.06
C ASP A 35 -3.10 6.91 -26.63
N PRO A 36 -3.94 6.36 -25.72
CA PRO A 36 -3.74 5.00 -25.23
C PRO A 36 -3.76 4.00 -26.38
N ARG A 37 -2.77 3.11 -26.37
CA ARG A 37 -2.80 1.90 -27.19
C ARG A 37 -4.03 1.08 -26.81
N SER A 38 -4.50 0.25 -27.73
CA SER A 38 -5.74 -0.54 -27.54
C SER A 38 -5.70 -1.48 -26.34
N ASP A 39 -4.51 -1.84 -25.84
CA ASP A 39 -4.28 -2.73 -24.70
C ASP A 39 -4.01 -1.98 -23.38
N LEU A 40 -3.62 -0.70 -23.43
CA LEU A 40 -3.15 0.03 -22.24
C LEU A 40 -4.20 0.11 -21.13
N GLN A 41 -5.49 0.25 -21.49
CA GLN A 41 -6.55 0.29 -20.49
C GLN A 41 -6.68 -1.03 -19.73
N GLU A 42 -6.55 -2.18 -20.41
CA GLU A 42 -6.61 -3.50 -19.78
C GLU A 42 -5.41 -3.73 -18.86
N GLU A 43 -4.21 -3.35 -19.30
CA GLU A 43 -2.98 -3.39 -18.49
C GLU A 43 -3.10 -2.52 -17.23
N VAL A 44 -3.57 -1.28 -17.38
CA VAL A 44 -3.84 -0.37 -16.26
C VAL A 44 -4.86 -0.96 -15.31
N CYS A 45 -5.97 -1.49 -15.82
CA CYS A 45 -7.03 -2.07 -15.00
C CYS A 45 -6.53 -3.28 -14.20
N SER A 46 -5.81 -4.20 -14.86
CA SER A 46 -5.23 -5.39 -14.22
C SER A 46 -4.23 -5.01 -13.14
N THR A 47 -3.36 -4.03 -13.41
CA THR A 47 -2.33 -3.59 -12.44
C THR A 47 -2.97 -2.87 -11.26
N LEU A 48 -3.97 -2.01 -11.50
CA LEU A 48 -4.73 -1.33 -10.45
C LEU A 48 -5.46 -2.34 -9.54
N ALA A 49 -6.07 -3.38 -10.13
CA ALA A 49 -6.75 -4.41 -9.37
C ALA A 49 -5.78 -5.21 -8.49
N ALA A 50 -4.66 -5.68 -9.07
CA ALA A 50 -3.64 -6.40 -8.33
C ALA A 50 -3.06 -5.54 -7.19
N LEU A 51 -2.67 -4.29 -7.47
CA LEU A 51 -2.14 -3.39 -6.46
C LEU A 51 -3.15 -3.07 -5.36
N ARG A 52 -4.43 -2.89 -5.69
CA ARG A 52 -5.49 -2.68 -4.69
C ARG A 52 -5.59 -3.89 -3.76
N ASP A 53 -5.65 -5.09 -4.33
CA ASP A 53 -5.85 -6.32 -3.55
C ASP A 53 -4.64 -6.58 -2.64
N ASP A 54 -3.42 -6.36 -3.15
CA ASP A 54 -2.19 -6.49 -2.37
C ASP A 54 -2.10 -5.44 -1.26
N LEU A 55 -2.46 -4.17 -1.53
CA LEU A 55 -2.50 -3.11 -0.51
C LEU A 55 -3.53 -3.45 0.58
N PHE A 56 -4.72 -3.92 0.20
CA PHE A 56 -5.78 -4.25 1.15
C PHE A 56 -5.36 -5.41 2.05
N ALA A 57 -4.76 -6.45 1.49
CA ALA A 57 -4.26 -7.59 2.25
C ALA A 57 -3.08 -7.21 3.17
N HIS A 58 -2.22 -6.29 2.73
CA HIS A 58 -1.14 -5.76 3.54
C HIS A 58 -1.66 -4.93 4.72
N PHE A 59 -2.52 -3.94 4.46
CA PHE A 59 -3.10 -3.10 5.51
C PHE A 59 -3.98 -3.88 6.47
N ALA A 60 -4.73 -4.89 6.01
CA ALA A 60 -5.51 -5.75 6.91
C ALA A 60 -4.62 -6.47 7.93
N ARG A 61 -3.45 -6.97 7.52
CA ARG A 61 -2.49 -7.61 8.46
C ARG A 61 -1.98 -6.63 9.52
N GLU A 62 -1.80 -5.38 9.14
CA GLU A 62 -1.35 -4.33 10.04
C GLU A 62 -2.46 -3.89 10.99
N GLU A 63 -3.61 -3.50 10.45
CA GLU A 63 -4.74 -2.93 11.20
C GLU A 63 -5.48 -3.96 12.05
N GLU A 64 -5.58 -5.21 11.60
CA GLU A 64 -6.32 -6.25 12.33
C GLU A 64 -5.44 -7.08 13.27
N ALA A 65 -4.10 -7.02 13.10
CA ALA A 65 -3.16 -7.80 13.91
C ALA A 65 -2.09 -6.94 14.58
N LEU A 66 -1.19 -6.34 13.79
CA LEU A 66 0.01 -5.68 14.33
C LEU A 66 -0.33 -4.46 15.19
N PHE A 67 -1.11 -3.53 14.64
CA PHE A 67 -1.44 -2.26 15.28
C PHE A 67 -2.25 -2.44 16.58
N PRO A 68 -3.25 -3.34 16.68
CA PRO A 68 -3.89 -3.64 17.95
C PRO A 68 -2.89 -4.09 19.02
N TYR A 69 -2.01 -5.03 18.69
CA TYR A 69 -0.99 -5.51 19.62
C TYR A 69 -0.04 -4.38 20.05
N LEU A 70 0.45 -3.58 19.10
CA LEU A 70 1.37 -2.49 19.40
C LEU A 70 0.71 -1.38 20.22
N GLY A 71 -0.56 -1.06 19.95
CA GLY A 71 -1.32 -0.07 20.69
C GLY A 71 -1.63 -0.47 22.14
N GLU A 72 -1.64 -1.78 22.43
CA GLU A 72 -1.76 -2.32 23.78
C GLU A 72 -0.39 -2.41 24.48
N ALA A 73 0.63 -2.93 23.80
CA ALA A 73 1.96 -3.16 24.36
C ALA A 73 2.78 -1.87 24.53
N PHE A 74 2.55 -0.88 23.67
CA PHE A 74 3.26 0.40 23.62
C PHE A 74 2.26 1.55 23.37
N PRO A 75 1.47 1.95 24.39
CA PRO A 75 0.42 2.96 24.22
C PRO A 75 0.92 4.31 23.66
N GLU A 76 2.18 4.65 23.85
CA GLU A 76 2.84 5.82 23.28
C GLU A 76 2.91 5.81 21.75
N LEU A 77 2.78 4.65 21.10
CA LEU A 77 2.79 4.53 19.64
C LEU A 77 1.43 4.86 19.01
N ARG A 78 0.34 4.95 19.78
CA ARG A 78 -1.02 5.19 19.27
C ARG A 78 -1.13 6.37 18.30
N PRO A 79 -0.56 7.56 18.57
CA PRO A 79 -0.66 8.67 17.61
C PRO A 79 0.03 8.39 16.27
N THR A 80 1.06 7.52 16.27
CA THR A 80 1.74 7.11 15.02
C THR A 80 0.89 6.09 14.27
N ILE A 81 0.32 5.11 14.99
CA ILE A 81 -0.59 4.10 14.44
C ILE A 81 -1.81 4.76 13.78
N GLU A 82 -2.50 5.65 14.48
CA GLU A 82 -3.68 6.38 13.95
C GLU A 82 -3.35 7.17 12.67
N ARG A 83 -2.12 7.68 12.57
CA ARG A 83 -1.65 8.38 11.38
C ARG A 83 -1.39 7.42 10.21
N LEU A 84 -0.87 6.22 10.46
CA LEU A 84 -0.67 5.18 9.45
C LEU A 84 -2.01 4.68 8.92
N GLU A 85 -2.94 4.33 9.81
CA GLU A 85 -4.32 3.92 9.47
C GLU A 85 -5.02 5.00 8.62
N GLY A 86 -4.94 6.27 9.03
CA GLY A 86 -5.51 7.35 8.25
C GLY A 86 -4.86 7.50 6.86
N ALA A 87 -3.60 7.10 6.67
CA ALA A 87 -2.95 7.06 5.37
C ALA A 87 -3.45 5.88 4.52
N HIS A 88 -3.69 4.72 5.12
CA HIS A 88 -4.27 3.55 4.45
C HIS A 88 -5.61 3.91 3.81
N ASP A 89 -6.49 4.58 4.54
CA ASP A 89 -7.77 5.09 4.02
C ASP A 89 -7.62 5.95 2.75
N ARG A 90 -6.63 6.86 2.77
CA ARG A 90 -6.38 7.77 1.64
C ARG A 90 -5.82 7.01 0.44
N ILE A 91 -4.91 6.07 0.67
CA ILE A 91 -4.30 5.21 -0.35
C ILE A 91 -5.36 4.31 -0.99
N CYS A 92 -6.12 3.57 -0.17
CA CYS A 92 -7.20 2.69 -0.59
C CYS A 92 -8.29 3.44 -1.36
N GLY A 93 -8.69 4.62 -0.87
CA GLY A 93 -9.62 5.49 -1.57
C GLY A 93 -9.06 6.05 -2.88
N GLY A 94 -7.76 6.32 -2.95
CA GLY A 94 -7.08 6.80 -4.15
C GLY A 94 -7.09 5.75 -5.25
N ILE A 95 -6.55 4.56 -4.96
CA ILE A 95 -6.44 3.46 -5.93
C ILE A 95 -7.81 3.01 -6.44
N SER A 96 -8.80 2.89 -5.55
CA SER A 96 -10.15 2.44 -5.91
C SER A 96 -10.85 3.41 -6.87
N ARG A 97 -10.65 4.72 -6.71
CA ARG A 97 -11.26 5.73 -7.61
C ARG A 97 -10.64 5.68 -9.00
N ILE A 98 -9.33 5.43 -9.09
CA ILE A 98 -8.65 5.29 -10.39
C ILE A 98 -9.14 4.00 -11.08
N LEU A 99 -9.24 2.90 -10.33
CA LEU A 99 -9.74 1.63 -10.86
C LEU A 99 -11.16 1.77 -11.42
N VAL A 100 -12.08 2.45 -10.73
CA VAL A 100 -13.44 2.69 -11.22
C VAL A 100 -13.45 3.48 -12.56
N ILE A 101 -12.48 4.37 -12.78
CA ILE A 101 -12.35 5.06 -14.08
C ILE A 101 -11.86 4.07 -15.14
N ALA A 102 -10.85 3.27 -14.82
CA ALA A 102 -10.29 2.28 -15.73
C ALA A 102 -11.31 1.19 -16.13
N GLU A 103 -12.10 0.68 -15.19
CA GLU A 103 -13.12 -0.36 -15.41
C GLU A 103 -14.27 0.09 -16.33
N LYS A 104 -14.50 1.39 -16.46
CA LYS A 104 -15.49 1.95 -17.42
C LYS A 104 -15.02 1.88 -18.88
N GLY A 105 -13.78 1.45 -19.11
CA GLY A 105 -13.20 1.22 -20.43
C GLY A 105 -12.46 2.44 -20.99
N ASP A 106 -11.83 2.21 -22.14
CA ASP A 106 -10.88 3.11 -22.79
C ASP A 106 -11.46 4.51 -23.08
N ALA A 107 -12.73 4.59 -23.50
CA ALA A 107 -13.39 5.87 -23.72
C ALA A 107 -13.48 6.73 -22.45
N ALA A 108 -13.85 6.12 -21.31
CA ALA A 108 -13.97 6.81 -20.05
C ALA A 108 -12.59 7.23 -19.50
N LEU A 109 -11.58 6.37 -19.65
CA LEU A 109 -10.21 6.68 -19.26
C LEU A 109 -9.65 7.85 -20.07
N ARG A 110 -9.92 7.91 -21.38
CA ARG A 110 -9.54 9.04 -22.26
C ARG A 110 -10.25 10.34 -21.91
N GLU A 111 -11.55 10.27 -21.67
CA GLU A 111 -12.37 11.44 -21.29
C GLU A 111 -11.94 12.00 -19.93
N GLN A 112 -11.66 11.12 -18.96
CA GLN A 112 -11.30 11.48 -17.59
C GLN A 112 -9.79 11.46 -17.33
N ARG A 113 -8.94 11.45 -18.36
CA ARG A 113 -7.48 11.30 -18.21
C ARG A 113 -6.86 12.30 -17.24
N ALA A 114 -7.32 13.55 -17.25
CA ALA A 114 -6.83 14.59 -16.35
C ALA A 114 -7.18 14.30 -14.88
N LEU A 115 -8.39 13.78 -14.64
CA LEU A 115 -8.82 13.36 -13.31
C LEU A 115 -8.03 12.11 -12.86
N ALA A 116 -7.88 11.12 -13.73
CA ALA A 116 -7.13 9.91 -13.44
C ALA A 116 -5.66 10.23 -13.10
N ALA A 117 -5.02 11.13 -13.85
CA ALA A 117 -3.66 11.60 -13.56
C ALA A 117 -3.57 12.36 -12.23
N GLN A 118 -4.54 13.22 -11.91
CA GLN A 118 -4.57 13.93 -10.62
C GLN A 118 -4.78 12.99 -9.44
N LEU A 119 -5.67 12.01 -9.58
CA LEU A 119 -5.90 10.97 -8.56
C LEU A 119 -4.63 10.13 -8.36
N PHE A 120 -3.98 9.72 -9.45
CA PHE A 120 -2.74 8.97 -9.39
C PHE A 120 -1.62 9.78 -8.72
N ALA A 121 -1.44 11.05 -9.08
CA ALA A 121 -0.41 11.89 -8.46
C ALA A 121 -0.61 12.04 -6.93
N ARG A 122 -1.86 12.13 -6.47
CA ARG A 122 -2.18 12.15 -5.03
C ARG A 122 -1.90 10.80 -4.38
N PHE A 123 -2.37 9.71 -4.99
CA PHE A 123 -2.09 8.36 -4.54
C PHE A 123 -0.58 8.09 -4.40
N ASP A 124 0.20 8.44 -5.43
CA ASP A 124 1.65 8.21 -5.47
C ASP A 124 2.38 9.00 -4.37
N ALA A 125 1.97 10.25 -4.14
CA ALA A 125 2.50 11.05 -3.04
C ALA A 125 2.15 10.45 -1.67
N GLU A 126 0.88 10.09 -1.43
CA GLU A 126 0.45 9.50 -0.16
C GLU A 126 1.14 8.15 0.11
N TYR A 127 1.21 7.28 -0.90
CA TYR A 127 1.92 6.00 -0.78
C TYR A 127 3.41 6.21 -0.49
N GLY A 128 4.08 7.11 -1.21
CA GLY A 128 5.50 7.40 -1.00
C GLY A 128 5.80 8.01 0.37
N GLU A 129 4.91 8.83 0.91
CA GLU A 129 5.03 9.32 2.28
C GLU A 129 4.76 8.23 3.32
N HIS A 130 3.69 7.46 3.15
CA HIS A 130 3.31 6.37 4.04
C HIS A 130 4.43 5.32 4.13
N ALA A 131 4.92 4.80 3.00
CA ALA A 131 5.96 3.77 2.96
C ALA A 131 7.25 4.21 3.68
N ARG A 132 7.61 5.51 3.61
CA ARG A 132 8.74 6.06 4.36
C ARG A 132 8.46 6.09 5.86
N HIS A 133 7.31 6.62 6.27
CA HIS A 133 6.96 6.71 7.69
C HIS A 133 6.83 5.34 8.35
N GLU A 134 6.26 4.37 7.64
CA GLU A 134 6.15 3.00 8.13
C GLU A 134 7.50 2.31 8.23
N SER A 135 8.35 2.43 7.20
CA SER A 135 9.72 1.91 7.27
C SER A 135 10.50 2.48 8.46
N ASP A 136 10.36 3.78 8.73
CA ASP A 136 10.98 4.41 9.90
C ASP A 136 10.36 3.92 11.20
N PHE A 137 9.04 3.72 11.25
CA PHE A 137 8.32 3.17 12.39
C PHE A 137 8.77 1.75 12.72
N LEU A 138 8.77 0.83 11.75
CA LEU A 138 9.17 -0.56 11.93
C LEU A 138 10.64 -0.68 12.36
N ARG A 139 11.52 0.13 11.76
CA ARG A 139 12.94 0.17 12.14
C ARG A 139 13.15 0.64 13.58
N ASN A 140 12.39 1.65 14.00
CA ASN A 140 12.46 2.16 15.37
C ASN A 140 11.81 1.20 16.38
N LEU A 141 10.82 0.40 15.96
CA LEU A 141 10.20 -0.62 16.78
C LEU A 141 11.12 -1.82 17.05
N GLY A 142 11.93 -2.23 16.07
CA GLY A 142 12.78 -3.42 16.13
C GLY A 142 13.62 -3.57 17.42
N PRO A 143 14.33 -2.52 17.90
CA PRO A 143 15.07 -2.56 19.16
C PRO A 143 14.22 -2.78 20.42
N HIS A 144 12.93 -2.46 20.37
CA HIS A 144 12.00 -2.58 21.50
C HIS A 144 11.29 -3.94 21.58
N LEU A 145 11.35 -4.73 20.50
CA LEU A 145 10.84 -6.09 20.50
C LEU A 145 11.94 -7.04 21.00
N ASP A 146 11.75 -7.63 22.17
CA ASP A 146 12.55 -8.78 22.60
C ASP A 146 12.15 -10.05 21.81
N ARG A 147 12.78 -11.18 22.14
CA ARG A 147 12.52 -12.46 21.45
C ARG A 147 11.07 -12.91 21.57
N ASP A 148 10.47 -12.77 22.74
CA ASP A 148 9.12 -13.29 23.02
C ASP A 148 8.08 -12.43 22.30
N ARG A 149 8.28 -11.11 22.29
CA ARG A 149 7.44 -10.18 21.52
C ARG A 149 7.56 -10.41 20.02
N ARG A 150 8.77 -10.66 19.48
CA ARG A 150 8.94 -11.01 18.06
C ARG A 150 8.21 -12.30 17.71
N GLU A 151 8.26 -13.31 18.57
CA GLU A 151 7.52 -14.55 18.34
C GLU A 151 6.00 -14.31 18.37
N HIS A 152 5.51 -13.47 19.27
CA HIS A 152 4.10 -13.09 19.29
C HIS A 152 3.67 -12.36 18.01
N VAL A 153 4.45 -11.38 17.55
CA VAL A 153 4.21 -10.66 16.29
C VAL A 153 4.16 -11.63 15.11
N ARG A 154 5.05 -12.63 15.07
CA ARG A 154 5.03 -13.67 14.04
C ARG A 154 3.72 -14.48 14.05
N GLN A 155 3.24 -14.86 15.24
CA GLN A 155 2.04 -15.68 15.38
C GLN A 155 0.78 -14.93 14.95
N ILE A 156 0.64 -13.66 15.35
CA ILE A 156 -0.54 -12.86 14.97
C ILE A 156 -0.56 -12.60 13.45
N LEU A 157 0.59 -12.30 12.84
CA LEU A 157 0.70 -12.07 11.40
C LEU A 157 0.47 -13.34 10.56
N ALA A 158 0.72 -14.53 11.11
CA ALA A 158 0.49 -15.81 10.43
C ALA A 158 -0.99 -16.24 10.38
N THR A 159 -1.89 -15.49 11.03
CA THR A 159 -3.34 -15.80 11.06
C THR A 159 -4.09 -15.19 9.87
N PHE A 160 -3.37 -14.46 9.02
CA PHE A 160 -3.85 -13.77 7.81
C PHE A 160 -3.14 -14.31 6.58
#